data_AF-W4LNF5-F1
#
_entry.id   AF-W4LNF5-F1
#
_cell.length_a   1.000
_cell.length_b   1.000
_cell.length_c   1.000
_cell.angle_alpha   90.00
_cell.angle_beta   90.00
_cell.angle_gamma   90.00
#
_symmetry.space_group_name_H-M   'P 1'
#
loop_
_entity.id
_entity.type
_entity.pdbx_description
1 polymer ?
#
loop_
_entity_poly.entity_id
_entity_poly.type
_entity_poly.pdbx_seq_one_letter_code
_entity_poly.pdbx_strand_id
1 'polypeptide(L)'
;MQLDLFGMPEVSPPKPVVAPAGYDPQLTAIAQHLPKQLYFGTSSWAFEGWRGLVFALDAPKSKLSRHGLAAYAQHPLFRAVGLDRTYYAPISATDFAAYAVLVPAHFRFLVKAHELCTLPTFRGGGRYAQRQGGSESPFFGCRLCD
;
A
#
# COMPACT_ATOMS: atom_id res chain seq x y z
N MET A 1 28.72 -4.04 32.32
CA MET A 1 27.53 -3.31 31.85
C MET A 1 26.85 -2.73 33.07
N GLN A 2 26.62 -1.41 33.08
CA GLN A 2 25.99 -0.71 34.18
C GLN A 2 24.47 -0.91 34.10
N LEU A 3 23.86 -1.39 35.18
CA LEU A 3 22.41 -1.40 35.37
C LEU A 3 21.99 -0.03 35.89
N ASP A 4 20.96 0.53 35.28
CA ASP A 4 20.25 1.73 35.71
C ASP A 4 19.74 1.57 37.16
N LEU A 5 20.07 2.57 38.00
CA LEU A 5 19.84 2.64 39.45
C LEU A 5 18.46 3.23 39.83
N PHE A 6 17.66 3.69 38.85
CA PHE A 6 16.41 4.41 39.09
C PHE A 6 15.22 3.90 38.27
N GLY A 7 15.10 2.58 38.08
CA GLY A 7 13.81 1.87 37.95
C GLY A 7 12.70 2.54 37.15
N MET A 8 13.02 3.27 36.08
CA MET A 8 12.04 3.72 35.11
C MET A 8 11.80 2.51 34.22
N PRO A 9 10.56 2.01 34.07
CA PRO A 9 10.33 0.99 33.07
C PRO A 9 10.79 1.59 31.74
N GLU A 10 11.81 1.01 31.11
CA GLU A 10 12.09 1.28 29.71
C GLU A 10 10.79 1.01 28.96
N VAL A 11 10.05 2.07 28.61
CA VAL A 11 8.84 1.96 27.82
C VAL A 11 9.30 1.62 26.42
N SER A 12 9.56 0.33 26.20
CA SER A 12 9.81 -0.21 24.88
C SER A 12 8.61 0.16 24.01
N PRO A 13 8.82 0.79 22.85
CA PRO A 13 7.73 1.18 21.98
C PRO A 13 6.87 -0.06 21.67
N PRO A 14 5.53 0.10 21.58
CA PRO A 14 4.65 -1.02 21.35
C PRO A 14 5.05 -1.74 20.07
N LYS A 15 5.24 -3.07 20.17
CA LYS A 15 5.62 -3.91 19.03
C LYS A 15 4.59 -3.73 17.91
N PRO A 16 5.00 -3.51 16.65
CA PRO A 16 4.06 -3.37 15.55
C PRO A 16 3.28 -4.68 15.34
N VAL A 17 1.99 -4.55 15.03
CA VAL A 17 1.09 -5.70 14.77
C VAL A 17 1.59 -6.56 13.61
N VAL A 18 2.23 -5.95 12.62
CA VAL A 18 2.94 -6.62 11.53
C VAL A 18 4.35 -6.02 11.49
N ALA A 19 5.36 -6.83 11.77
CA ALA A 19 6.76 -6.43 11.67
C ALA A 19 7.30 -6.69 10.25
N PRO A 20 8.29 -5.91 9.80
CA PRO A 20 9.04 -6.21 8.56
C PRO A 20 9.85 -7.51 8.71
N ALA A 21 10.21 -8.12 7.59
CA ALA A 21 11.22 -9.18 7.58
C ALA A 21 12.62 -8.61 7.92
N GLY A 22 13.53 -9.48 8.35
CA GLY A 22 14.96 -9.15 8.33
C GLY A 22 15.47 -9.19 6.89
N TYR A 23 16.24 -8.19 6.47
CA TYR A 23 16.75 -8.08 5.11
C TYR A 23 18.26 -8.34 5.06
N ASP A 24 18.73 -9.03 4.02
CA ASP A 24 20.15 -9.19 3.74
C ASP A 24 20.80 -7.81 3.52
N PRO A 25 21.95 -7.49 4.16
CA PRO A 25 22.71 -6.27 3.90
C PRO A 25 22.97 -5.99 2.40
N GLN A 26 23.13 -7.03 1.58
CA GLN A 26 23.30 -6.89 0.13
C GLN A 26 22.08 -6.23 -0.53
N LEU A 27 20.86 -6.49 -0.04
CA LEU A 27 19.64 -5.87 -0.56
C LEU A 27 19.63 -4.36 -0.31
N THR A 28 20.07 -3.94 0.87
CA THR A 28 20.24 -2.52 1.23
C THR A 28 21.34 -1.87 0.39
N ALA A 29 22.46 -2.58 0.15
CA ALA A 29 23.52 -2.09 -0.72
C ALA A 29 23.01 -1.87 -2.15
N ILE A 30 22.25 -2.81 -2.72
CA ILE A 30 21.61 -2.63 -4.04
C ILE A 30 20.67 -1.41 -4.02
N ALA A 31 19.81 -1.28 -3.00
CA ALA A 31 18.88 -0.16 -2.88
C ALA A 31 19.58 1.21 -2.92
N GLN A 32 20.76 1.33 -2.29
CA GLN A 32 21.54 2.57 -2.27
C GLN A 32 22.12 2.97 -3.64
N HIS A 33 22.33 2.00 -4.54
CA HIS A 33 22.84 2.26 -5.89
C HIS A 33 21.73 2.56 -6.91
N LEU A 34 20.46 2.36 -6.57
CA LEU A 34 19.36 2.61 -7.49
C LEU A 34 19.08 4.11 -7.66
N PRO A 35 18.73 4.56 -8.88
CA PRO A 35 18.31 5.93 -9.11
C PRO A 35 17.10 6.32 -8.25
N LYS A 36 17.12 7.52 -7.66
CA LYS A 36 16.03 8.02 -6.81
C LYS A 36 14.68 8.14 -7.53
N GLN A 37 14.67 8.14 -8.86
CA GLN A 37 13.45 8.22 -9.69
C GLN A 37 12.86 6.84 -10.02
N LEU A 38 13.53 5.75 -9.65
CA LEU A 38 13.03 4.39 -9.85
C LEU A 38 12.22 3.92 -8.63
N TYR A 39 10.99 3.45 -8.89
CA TYR A 39 10.05 3.05 -7.85
C TYR A 39 9.62 1.61 -8.07
N PHE A 40 10.21 0.69 -7.30
CA PHE A 40 9.70 -0.69 -7.24
C PHE A 40 8.57 -0.79 -6.24
N GLY A 41 7.62 -1.68 -6.55
CA GLY A 41 6.43 -1.91 -5.76
C GLY A 41 5.59 -3.03 -6.34
N THR A 42 4.53 -3.38 -5.63
CA THR A 42 3.57 -4.42 -6.00
C THR A 42 2.17 -3.82 -6.10
N SER A 43 1.22 -4.53 -6.71
CA SER A 43 -0.17 -4.06 -6.87
C SER A 43 -0.96 -3.97 -5.56
N SER A 44 -0.46 -4.57 -4.47
CA SER A 44 -1.01 -4.51 -3.12
C SER A 44 0.07 -4.82 -2.07
N TRP A 45 -0.25 -4.70 -0.78
CA TRP A 45 0.65 -5.00 0.35
C TRP A 45 0.17 -6.16 1.25
N ALA A 46 -0.83 -6.94 0.83
CA ALA A 46 -1.52 -7.86 1.75
C ALA A 46 -1.34 -9.35 1.43
N PHE A 47 -0.40 -9.71 0.55
CA PHE A 47 -0.20 -11.09 0.13
C PHE A 47 0.54 -11.90 1.20
N GLU A 48 -0.09 -12.97 1.69
CA GLU A 48 0.44 -13.80 2.77
C GLU A 48 1.73 -14.55 2.42
N GLY A 49 1.94 -14.85 1.13
CA GLY A 49 3.13 -15.54 0.64
C GLY A 49 4.41 -14.73 0.76
N TRP A 50 4.36 -13.48 1.20
CA TRP A 50 5.53 -12.64 1.43
C TRP A 50 6.06 -12.65 2.88
N ARG A 51 5.53 -13.52 3.74
CA ARG A 51 6.16 -13.76 5.05
C ARG A 51 7.56 -14.34 4.89
N GLY A 52 8.51 -13.81 5.67
CA GLY A 52 9.94 -14.10 5.52
C GLY A 52 10.62 -13.32 4.39
N LEU A 53 9.88 -12.60 3.55
CA LEU A 53 10.42 -11.81 2.44
C LEU A 53 10.19 -10.31 2.65
N VAL A 54 8.96 -9.93 2.99
CA VAL A 54 8.53 -8.55 3.24
C VAL A 54 8.11 -8.38 4.69
N PHE A 55 7.37 -9.35 5.22
CA PHE A 55 6.88 -9.37 6.61
C PHE A 55 7.66 -10.38 7.43
N ALA A 56 7.70 -10.18 8.75
CA ALA A 56 8.21 -11.20 9.67
C ALA A 56 7.49 -12.54 9.46
N LEU A 57 8.19 -13.65 9.71
CA LEU A 57 7.68 -15.00 9.43
C LEU A 57 6.36 -15.29 10.20
N ASP A 58 6.22 -14.72 11.39
CA ASP A 58 5.08 -14.84 12.30
C ASP A 58 3.96 -13.81 12.06
N ALA A 59 4.11 -12.90 11.09
CA ALA A 59 3.18 -11.80 10.88
C ALA A 59 1.74 -12.28 10.61
N PRO A 60 0.70 -11.93 11.41
CA PRO A 60 -0.63 -12.53 11.32
C PRO A 60 -1.36 -12.24 9.99
N LYS A 61 -1.76 -13.29 9.26
CA LYS A 61 -2.38 -13.22 7.91
C LYS A 61 -3.55 -12.23 7.87
N SER A 62 -4.48 -12.37 8.80
CA SER A 62 -5.70 -11.58 8.89
C SER A 62 -5.47 -10.08 9.17
N LYS A 63 -4.24 -9.70 9.54
CA LYS A 63 -3.87 -8.31 9.86
C LYS A 63 -3.10 -7.62 8.74
N LEU A 64 -2.59 -8.35 7.74
CA LEU A 64 -1.73 -7.77 6.69
C LEU A 64 -2.42 -6.63 5.93
N SER A 65 -3.68 -6.78 5.56
CA SER A 65 -4.42 -5.73 4.84
C SER A 65 -4.52 -4.42 5.62
N ARG A 66 -4.75 -4.48 6.94
CA ARG A 66 -4.95 -3.29 7.79
C ARG A 66 -3.66 -2.72 8.38
N HIS A 67 -2.68 -3.56 8.66
CA HIS A 67 -1.49 -3.19 9.44
C HIS A 67 -0.17 -3.45 8.70
N GLY A 68 -0.19 -4.10 7.55
CA GLY A 68 1.02 -4.49 6.82
C GLY A 68 1.70 -3.37 6.05
N LEU A 69 1.02 -2.26 5.76
CA LEU A 69 1.58 -1.18 4.92
C LEU A 69 2.86 -0.58 5.52
N ALA A 70 2.89 -0.35 6.84
CA ALA A 70 4.07 0.20 7.50
C ALA A 70 5.29 -0.75 7.47
N ALA A 71 5.05 -2.06 7.53
CA ALA A 71 6.11 -3.07 7.36
C ALA A 71 6.55 -3.20 5.89
N TYR A 72 5.58 -3.17 4.98
CA TYR A 72 5.83 -3.22 3.53
C TYR A 72 6.76 -2.09 3.08
N ALA A 73 6.51 -0.87 3.56
CA ALA A 73 7.28 0.32 3.20
C ALA A 73 8.69 0.37 3.82
N GLN A 74 9.05 -0.61 4.66
CA GLN A 74 10.41 -0.76 5.18
C GLN A 74 11.28 -1.68 4.32
N HIS A 75 10.70 -2.38 3.34
CA HIS A 75 11.48 -3.21 2.43
C HIS A 75 12.45 -2.33 1.60
N PRO A 76 13.78 -2.60 1.59
CA PRO A 76 14.78 -1.66 1.06
C PRO A 76 14.55 -1.24 -0.40
N LEU A 77 14.01 -2.14 -1.21
CA LEU A 77 13.73 -1.86 -2.63
C LEU A 77 12.36 -1.24 -2.87
N PHE A 78 11.39 -1.39 -1.96
CA PHE A 78 10.00 -0.97 -2.23
C PHE A 78 9.80 0.48 -1.85
N ARG A 79 9.50 1.28 -2.86
CA ARG A 79 9.28 2.73 -2.75
C ARG A 79 7.91 3.15 -3.27
N ALA A 80 7.12 2.19 -3.74
CA ALA A 80 5.75 2.41 -4.15
C ALA A 80 4.85 1.20 -3.89
N VAL A 81 3.54 1.42 -3.94
CA VAL A 81 2.54 0.35 -3.93
C VAL A 81 1.32 0.74 -4.77
N GLY A 82 0.70 -0.24 -5.39
CA GLY A 82 -0.62 -0.11 -6.02
C GLY A 82 -1.73 -0.04 -4.98
N LEU A 83 -2.75 0.77 -5.26
CA LEU A 83 -3.96 0.86 -4.47
C LEU A 83 -5.16 0.51 -5.35
N ASP A 84 -5.53 -0.77 -5.34
CA ASP A 84 -6.58 -1.31 -6.20
C ASP A 84 -7.99 -1.14 -5.64
N ARG A 85 -8.15 -0.91 -4.33
CA ARG A 85 -9.49 -0.78 -3.73
C ARG A 85 -10.28 0.42 -4.29
N THR A 86 -9.59 1.44 -4.80
CA THR A 86 -10.20 2.61 -5.47
C THR A 86 -10.94 2.24 -6.75
N TYR A 87 -10.59 1.11 -7.38
CA TYR A 87 -11.34 0.59 -8.53
C TYR A 87 -12.79 0.27 -8.17
N TYR A 88 -13.02 -0.23 -6.96
CA TYR A 88 -14.32 -0.75 -6.51
C TYR A 88 -15.16 0.29 -5.76
N ALA A 89 -14.50 1.20 -5.04
CA ALA A 89 -15.15 2.27 -4.29
C ALA A 89 -14.19 3.44 -4.07
N PRO A 90 -14.66 4.70 -4.12
CA PRO A 90 -13.84 5.85 -3.74
C PRO A 90 -13.26 5.72 -2.33
N ILE A 91 -12.05 6.24 -2.13
CA ILE A 91 -11.40 6.36 -0.83
C ILE A 91 -11.47 7.82 -0.40
N SER A 92 -11.73 8.07 0.89
CA SER A 92 -11.77 9.43 1.43
C SER A 92 -10.38 10.05 1.49
N ALA A 93 -10.28 11.38 1.44
CA ALA A 93 -9.01 12.09 1.63
C ALA A 93 -8.38 11.75 2.99
N THR A 94 -9.19 11.57 4.04
CA THR A 94 -8.75 11.17 5.37
C THR A 94 -8.08 9.80 5.37
N ASP A 95 -8.64 8.82 4.65
CA ASP A 95 -8.03 7.49 4.54
C ASP A 95 -6.72 7.53 3.76
N PHE A 96 -6.63 8.34 2.69
CA PHE A 96 -5.37 8.57 1.99
C PHE A 96 -4.32 9.19 2.90
N ALA A 97 -4.70 10.20 3.69
CA ALA A 97 -3.81 10.81 4.68
C ALA A 97 -3.34 9.78 5.72
N ALA A 98 -4.23 8.90 6.18
CA ALA A 98 -3.88 7.82 7.10
C ALA A 98 -2.85 6.86 6.49
N TYR A 99 -2.95 6.53 5.20
CA TYR A 99 -1.92 5.73 4.52
C TYR A 99 -0.58 6.46 4.39
N ALA A 100 -0.61 7.76 4.07
CA ALA A 100 0.61 8.56 3.90
C ALA A 100 1.43 8.65 5.20
N VAL A 101 0.79 8.69 6.37
CA VAL A 101 1.46 8.69 7.67
C VAL A 101 2.24 7.41 7.95
N LEU A 102 1.85 6.28 7.33
CA LEU A 102 2.46 4.97 7.60
C LEU A 102 3.73 4.70 6.78
N VAL A 103 4.10 5.59 5.85
CA VAL A 103 5.17 5.34 4.88
C VAL A 103 6.16 6.53 4.83
N PRO A 104 7.41 6.31 4.39
CA PRO A 104 8.35 7.41 4.19
C PRO A 104 7.84 8.47 3.21
N ALA A 105 8.23 9.74 3.38
CA ALA A 105 7.76 10.85 2.54
C ALA A 105 8.04 10.70 1.03
N HIS A 106 9.06 9.92 0.67
CA HIS A 106 9.39 9.64 -0.73
C HIS A 106 8.58 8.50 -1.34
N PHE A 107 7.83 7.75 -0.52
CA PHE A 107 7.01 6.62 -0.96
C PHE A 107 5.86 7.11 -1.84
N ARG A 108 5.45 6.31 -2.82
CA ARG A 108 4.40 6.69 -3.78
C ARG A 108 3.28 5.67 -3.85
N PHE A 109 2.06 6.14 -4.02
CA PHE A 109 0.90 5.31 -4.23
C PHE A 109 0.48 5.39 -5.70
N LEU A 110 0.41 4.25 -6.37
CA LEU A 110 -0.17 4.14 -7.69
C LEU A 110 -1.66 3.83 -7.54
N VAL A 111 -2.48 4.88 -7.66
CA VAL A 111 -3.92 4.79 -7.38
C VAL A 111 -4.66 4.31 -8.61
N LYS A 112 -5.39 3.21 -8.49
CA LYS A 112 -6.18 2.68 -9.60
C LYS A 112 -7.38 3.57 -9.85
N ALA A 113 -7.61 3.95 -11.10
CA ALA A 113 -8.82 4.68 -11.47
C ALA A 113 -10.06 3.88 -11.09
N HIS A 114 -11.11 4.57 -10.66
CA HIS A 114 -12.39 3.93 -10.37
C HIS A 114 -12.95 3.26 -11.64
N GLU A 115 -13.66 2.14 -11.51
CA GLU A 115 -14.15 1.40 -12.67
C GLU A 115 -15.02 2.26 -13.61
N LEU A 116 -15.78 3.21 -13.06
CA LEU A 116 -16.54 4.21 -13.84
C LEU A 116 -15.67 4.99 -14.85
N CYS A 117 -14.40 5.23 -14.54
CA CYS A 117 -13.48 5.94 -15.44
C CYS A 117 -12.93 5.07 -16.57
N THR A 118 -13.10 3.75 -16.48
CA THR A 118 -12.49 2.77 -17.39
C THR A 118 -13.51 1.89 -18.12
N LEU A 119 -14.79 2.01 -17.76
CA LEU A 119 -15.89 1.33 -18.44
C LEU A 119 -16.37 2.15 -19.65
N PRO A 120 -16.22 1.65 -20.89
CA PRO A 120 -16.73 2.35 -22.08
C PRO A 120 -18.26 2.38 -22.13
N THR A 121 -18.90 1.31 -21.68
CA THR A 121 -20.36 1.15 -21.66
C THR A 121 -20.79 0.36 -20.43
N PHE A 122 -21.95 0.68 -19.86
CA PHE A 122 -22.55 -0.12 -18.78
C PHE A 122 -23.13 -1.42 -19.35
N ARG A 123 -22.54 -2.57 -19.00
CA ARG A 123 -22.99 -3.89 -19.47
C ARG A 123 -24.22 -4.38 -18.69
N GLY A 124 -24.91 -5.33 -19.33
CA GLY A 124 -25.87 -6.26 -18.73
C GLY A 124 -25.45 -6.84 -17.39
N GLY A 125 -26.15 -6.52 -16.31
CA GLY A 125 -25.92 -7.11 -14.99
C GLY A 125 -24.79 -6.47 -14.17
N GLY A 126 -24.61 -6.92 -12.92
CA GLY A 126 -23.59 -6.39 -12.00
C GLY A 126 -23.94 -5.03 -11.36
N ARG A 127 -22.93 -4.33 -10.85
CA ARG A 127 -23.08 -3.11 -10.02
C ARG A 127 -23.78 -1.93 -10.71
N TYR A 128 -23.81 -1.91 -12.04
CA TYR A 128 -24.45 -0.84 -12.84
C TYR A 128 -25.60 -1.34 -13.71
N ALA A 129 -26.24 -2.44 -13.34
CA ALA A 129 -27.34 -3.01 -14.11
C ALA A 129 -28.47 -1.99 -14.41
N GLN A 130 -28.73 -1.07 -13.48
CA GLN A 130 -29.72 0.01 -13.61
C GLN A 130 -29.35 1.10 -14.64
N ARG A 131 -28.09 1.10 -15.12
CA ARG A 131 -27.59 2.07 -16.12
C ARG A 131 -27.43 1.44 -17.51
N GLN A 132 -27.92 0.22 -17.69
CA GLN A 132 -27.95 -0.43 -19.00
C GLN A 132 -28.80 0.36 -20.00
N GLY A 133 -28.29 0.53 -21.21
CA GLY A 133 -28.98 1.28 -22.26
C GLY A 133 -29.03 2.79 -22.06
N GLY A 134 -28.55 3.29 -20.91
CA GLY A 134 -28.31 4.72 -20.65
C GLY A 134 -26.90 5.13 -21.10
N SER A 135 -26.76 6.39 -21.51
CA SER A 135 -25.57 7.09 -22.03
C SER A 135 -24.20 6.52 -21.66
N GLU A 136 -23.22 6.67 -22.58
CA GLU A 136 -21.78 6.47 -22.36
C GLU A 136 -21.33 6.89 -20.96
N SER A 137 -20.34 6.18 -20.39
CA SER A 137 -19.80 6.60 -19.10
C SER A 137 -19.35 8.06 -19.18
N PRO A 138 -19.81 8.94 -18.26
CA PRO A 138 -19.48 10.37 -18.31
C PRO A 138 -17.97 10.63 -18.15
N PHE A 139 -17.21 9.62 -17.75
CA PHE A 139 -15.77 9.69 -17.56
C PHE A 139 -14.96 9.10 -18.73
N PHE A 140 -15.58 8.32 -19.63
CA PHE A 140 -14.87 7.68 -20.74
C PHE A 140 -14.80 8.58 -21.99
N GLY A 141 -15.73 9.55 -22.11
CA GLY A 141 -15.73 10.58 -23.17
C GLY A 141 -15.13 11.93 -22.76
N CYS A 142 -14.68 12.07 -21.51
CA CYS A 142 -14.06 13.32 -21.05
C CYS A 142 -12.59 13.35 -21.50
N ARG A 143 -12.24 14.32 -22.36
CA ARG A 143 -10.83 14.63 -22.69
C ARG A 143 -10.11 14.98 -21.39
N LEU A 144 -9.44 14.01 -20.79
CA LEU A 144 -8.62 14.16 -19.58
C LEU A 144 -7.28 14.89 -19.84
N CYS A 145 -7.16 15.57 -20.98
CA CYS A 145 -6.00 16.33 -21.40
C CYS A 145 -6.48 17.62 -22.07
N ASP A 146 -6.54 18.70 -21.30
CA ASP A 146 -6.25 20.08 -21.73
C ASP A 146 -5.46 20.75 -20.60
#